data_AF-A0A534KWD1-F1
#
_entry.id   AF-A0A534KWD1-F1
#
_cell.length_a   1.000
_cell.length_b   1.000
_cell.length_c   1.000
_cell.angle_alpha   90.00
_cell.angle_beta   90.00
_cell.angle_gamma   90.00
#
_symmetry.space_group_name_H-M   'P 1'
#
loop_
_entity.id
_entity.type
_entity.pdbx_description
1 polymer ?
#
loop_
_entity_poly.entity_id
_entity_poly.type
_entity_poly.pdbx_seq_one_letter_code
_entity_poly.pdbx_strand_id
1 'polypeptide(L)'
;MSPAIQVNDLSWLIGGPQGSGVDSSANVFARACAAGGLNVFGKREFYSNIMGEHSYFALRAHTNLVRSHIDAVNVLATFEAETLFRHARAVTDDGAIVYDPALTKTRLSDIPTIEKRLAADLKTYLISHGVGETIGDLLAAAKQRGVALVPIPFKDLLDQIADEFQIDQLSKISRVVNMLAVGASFGLLGFDFAMMRASLEEVFRAKAKVVNMNAAGAQKAYDLARSLVPDFRYRLETVARKEPRLFLTGSQATALGKLYGGMRFQTYYPITP
;
A
#
# COMPACT_ATOMS: atom_id res chain seq x y z
N MET A 1 -21.11 -6.67 22.71
CA MET A 1 -20.32 -7.73 22.07
C MET A 1 -19.15 -7.06 21.37
N SER A 2 -17.90 -7.44 21.66
CA SER A 2 -16.77 -6.96 20.87
C SER A 2 -16.99 -7.34 19.39
N PRO A 3 -16.76 -6.44 18.43
CA PRO A 3 -16.96 -6.75 17.02
C PRO A 3 -16.14 -7.97 16.61
N ALA A 4 -16.68 -8.84 15.77
CA ALA A 4 -15.97 -10.03 15.31
C ALA A 4 -14.71 -9.63 14.51
N ILE A 5 -13.61 -10.35 14.75
CA ILE A 5 -12.37 -10.26 13.96
C ILE A 5 -12.68 -10.73 12.53
N GLN A 6 -12.24 -9.94 11.54
CA GLN A 6 -12.38 -10.28 10.12
C GLN A 6 -11.06 -10.85 9.61
N VAL A 7 -11.08 -12.13 9.25
CA VAL A 7 -9.88 -12.86 8.79
C VAL A 7 -9.98 -13.07 7.28
N ASN A 8 -8.92 -12.75 6.55
CA ASN A 8 -8.79 -13.03 5.12
C ASN A 8 -9.97 -12.49 4.28
N ASP A 9 -10.44 -11.29 4.62
CA ASP A 9 -11.27 -10.43 3.77
C ASP A 9 -10.80 -9.00 3.98
N LEU A 10 -9.90 -8.58 3.10
CA LEU A 10 -9.14 -7.35 3.26
C LEU A 10 -9.21 -6.51 1.98
N SER A 11 -9.46 -5.22 2.14
CA SER A 11 -9.19 -4.17 1.18
C SER A 11 -8.03 -3.30 1.68
N TRP A 12 -6.91 -3.33 0.97
CA TRP A 12 -5.68 -2.61 1.30
C TRP A 12 -5.37 -1.60 0.19
N LEU A 13 -4.92 -0.41 0.57
CA LEU A 13 -4.50 0.63 -0.37
C LEU A 13 -3.15 1.19 0.03
N ILE A 14 -2.24 1.28 -0.93
CA ILE A 14 -1.01 2.07 -0.81
C ILE A 14 -1.00 3.16 -1.86
N GLY A 15 -0.56 4.36 -1.48
CA GLY A 15 -0.45 5.50 -2.38
C GLY A 15 0.88 6.22 -2.26
N GLY A 16 1.19 7.01 -3.28
CA GLY A 16 2.32 7.92 -3.30
C GLY A 16 2.68 8.42 -4.70
N PRO A 17 3.73 9.24 -4.81
CA PRO A 17 4.09 9.90 -6.06
C PRO A 17 4.57 8.90 -7.12
N GLN A 18 4.16 9.09 -8.37
CA GLN A 18 4.64 8.28 -9.49
C GLN A 18 6.16 8.33 -9.60
N GLY A 19 6.78 7.16 -9.79
CA GLY A 19 8.23 7.00 -9.82
C GLY A 19 8.89 6.73 -8.46
N SER A 20 8.16 6.82 -7.35
CA SER A 20 8.69 6.55 -5.99
C SER A 20 8.87 5.07 -5.66
N GLY A 21 8.23 4.17 -6.42
CA GLY A 21 8.31 2.72 -6.22
C GLY A 21 7.07 2.06 -5.61
N VAL A 22 5.96 2.79 -5.48
CA VAL A 22 4.67 2.31 -4.95
C VAL A 22 4.14 1.05 -5.67
N ASP A 23 4.32 0.94 -6.99
CA ASP A 23 3.86 -0.26 -7.72
C ASP A 23 4.66 -1.51 -7.35
N SER A 24 5.97 -1.36 -7.18
CA SER A 24 6.84 -2.46 -6.77
C SER A 24 6.47 -2.93 -5.37
N SER A 25 6.14 -2.00 -4.47
CA SER A 25 5.75 -2.33 -3.11
C SER A 25 4.37 -2.98 -3.03
N ALA A 26 3.41 -2.49 -3.79
CA ALA A 26 2.11 -3.13 -3.93
C ALA A 26 2.22 -4.57 -4.46
N ASN A 27 3.12 -4.83 -5.43
CA ASN A 27 3.37 -6.18 -5.93
C ASN A 27 3.97 -7.10 -4.86
N VAL A 28 4.83 -6.61 -3.97
CA VAL A 28 5.34 -7.39 -2.84
C VAL A 28 4.19 -7.79 -1.91
N PHE A 29 3.31 -6.85 -1.57
CA PHE A 29 2.14 -7.14 -0.73
C PHE A 29 1.21 -8.16 -1.38
N ALA A 30 0.89 -7.95 -2.67
CA ALA A 30 0.02 -8.82 -3.45
C ALA A 30 0.54 -10.25 -3.56
N ARG A 31 1.83 -10.40 -3.86
CA ARG A 31 2.50 -11.70 -4.00
C ARG A 31 2.59 -12.42 -2.66
N ALA A 32 2.83 -11.71 -1.56
CA ALA A 32 2.87 -12.31 -0.24
C ALA A 32 1.50 -12.87 0.16
N CYS A 33 0.42 -12.13 -0.10
CA CYS A 33 -0.95 -12.63 0.10
C CYS A 33 -1.23 -13.87 -0.77
N ALA A 34 -0.85 -13.85 -2.04
CA ALA A 34 -1.04 -14.97 -2.96
C ALA A 34 -0.21 -16.20 -2.58
N ALA A 35 1.04 -16.00 -2.16
CA ALA A 35 1.94 -17.05 -1.68
C ALA A 35 1.41 -17.70 -0.40
N GLY A 36 0.80 -16.90 0.49
CA GLY A 36 0.05 -17.37 1.65
C GLY A 36 -1.27 -18.07 1.33
N GLY A 37 -1.62 -18.24 0.05
CA GLY A 37 -2.79 -19.03 -0.39
C GLY A 37 -4.08 -18.24 -0.56
N LEU A 38 -4.05 -16.92 -0.44
CA LEU A 38 -5.22 -16.06 -0.65
C LEU A 38 -5.47 -15.82 -2.15
N ASN A 39 -6.71 -15.47 -2.48
CA ASN A 39 -7.07 -14.93 -3.78
C ASN A 39 -6.88 -13.42 -3.74
N VAL A 40 -6.24 -12.87 -4.76
CA VAL A 40 -5.91 -11.45 -4.83
C VAL A 40 -6.47 -10.81 -6.09
N PHE A 41 -7.03 -9.61 -5.95
CA PHE A 41 -7.44 -8.76 -7.06
C PHE A 41 -6.84 -7.38 -6.85
N GLY A 42 -5.99 -6.94 -7.76
CA GLY A 42 -5.30 -5.65 -7.68
C GLY A 42 -5.77 -4.68 -8.75
N LYS A 43 -5.85 -3.39 -8.40
CA LYS A 43 -6.17 -2.28 -9.29
C LYS A 43 -5.13 -1.18 -9.09
N ARG A 44 -4.48 -0.80 -10.19
CA ARG A 44 -3.53 0.32 -10.24
C ARG A 44 -4.18 1.51 -10.90
N GLU A 45 -4.01 2.69 -10.31
CA GLU A 45 -4.55 3.96 -10.81
C GLU A 45 -3.44 4.99 -10.82
N PHE A 46 -3.26 5.66 -11.97
CA PHE A 46 -2.15 6.57 -12.25
C PHE A 46 -2.55 7.62 -13.29
N TYR A 47 -1.92 8.78 -13.24
CA TYR A 47 -2.08 9.84 -14.22
C TYR A 47 -1.28 9.53 -15.48
N SER A 48 -1.68 10.16 -16.59
CA SER A 48 -0.89 10.26 -17.82
C SER A 48 0.33 11.17 -17.60
N ASN A 49 1.23 10.71 -16.75
CA ASN A 49 2.43 11.40 -16.30
C ASN A 49 3.53 10.35 -16.02
N ILE A 50 4.81 10.75 -16.05
CA ILE A 50 5.92 9.81 -15.81
C ILE A 50 6.37 9.81 -14.35
N MET A 51 6.49 10.99 -13.71
CA MET A 51 6.93 11.12 -12.32
C MET A 51 6.25 12.29 -11.60
N GLY A 52 5.96 12.15 -10.31
CA GLY A 52 5.49 13.24 -9.45
C GLY A 52 4.01 13.15 -9.08
N GLU A 53 3.12 13.04 -10.07
CA GLU A 53 1.67 12.93 -9.83
C GLU A 53 1.30 11.75 -8.92
N HIS A 54 0.16 11.85 -8.25
CA HIS A 54 -0.30 10.81 -7.32
C HIS A 54 -0.66 9.51 -8.04
N SER A 55 -0.17 8.38 -7.51
CA SER A 55 -0.61 7.05 -7.92
C SER A 55 -1.01 6.23 -6.71
N TYR A 56 -1.90 5.25 -6.93
CA TYR A 56 -2.24 4.31 -5.88
C TYR A 56 -2.49 2.91 -6.41
N PHE A 57 -2.38 1.96 -5.51
CA PHE A 57 -2.71 0.57 -5.75
C PHE A 57 -3.70 0.10 -4.69
N ALA A 58 -4.88 -0.31 -5.13
CA ALA A 58 -5.89 -0.95 -4.29
C ALA A 58 -5.82 -2.46 -4.50
N LEU A 59 -5.87 -3.21 -3.41
CA LEU A 59 -5.80 -4.67 -3.44
C LEU A 59 -6.87 -5.27 -2.53
N ARG A 60 -7.60 -6.24 -3.08
CA ARG A 60 -8.46 -7.15 -2.34
C ARG A 60 -7.73 -8.47 -2.12
N ALA A 61 -7.64 -8.93 -0.87
CA ALA A 61 -7.16 -10.25 -0.51
C ALA A 61 -8.27 -11.01 0.20
N HIS A 62 -8.59 -12.22 -0.26
CA HIS A 62 -9.70 -12.99 0.28
C HIS A 62 -9.48 -14.51 0.25
N THR A 63 -10.09 -15.27 1.17
CA THR A 63 -10.02 -16.75 1.14
C THR A 63 -10.69 -17.33 -0.11
N ASN A 64 -11.86 -16.80 -0.49
CA ASN A 64 -12.58 -17.15 -1.72
C ASN A 64 -12.18 -16.27 -2.90
N LEU A 65 -12.49 -16.71 -4.12
CA LEU A 65 -12.21 -15.99 -5.36
C LEU A 65 -12.78 -14.56 -5.36
N VAL A 66 -11.91 -13.58 -5.61
CA VAL A 66 -12.27 -12.16 -5.79
C VAL A 66 -12.30 -11.82 -7.27
N ARG A 67 -13.33 -11.10 -7.70
CA ARG A 67 -13.52 -10.70 -9.11
C ARG A 67 -13.59 -9.19 -9.34
N SER A 68 -13.56 -8.40 -8.26
CA SER A 68 -13.65 -6.95 -8.33
C SER A 68 -12.88 -6.29 -7.20
N HIS A 69 -12.57 -5.01 -7.41
CA HIS A 69 -12.21 -4.10 -6.33
C HIS A 69 -13.48 -3.63 -5.61
N ILE A 70 -13.29 -2.91 -4.50
CA ILE A 70 -14.32 -2.15 -3.78
C ILE A 70 -13.73 -0.79 -3.42
N ASP A 71 -14.59 0.19 -3.14
CA ASP A 71 -14.16 1.55 -2.79
C ASP A 71 -13.74 1.67 -1.32
N ALA A 72 -14.30 0.84 -0.44
CA ALA A 72 -13.97 0.83 0.98
C ALA A 72 -12.54 0.33 1.21
N VAL A 73 -11.80 0.99 2.09
CA VAL A 73 -10.42 0.66 2.44
C VAL A 73 -10.35 0.23 3.91
N ASN A 74 -9.87 -0.98 4.21
CA ASN A 74 -9.68 -1.42 5.59
C ASN A 74 -8.33 -0.97 6.13
N VAL A 75 -7.29 -0.94 5.28
CA VAL A 75 -5.96 -0.44 5.65
C VAL A 75 -5.44 0.47 4.55
N LEU A 76 -5.26 1.75 4.88
CA LEU A 76 -4.57 2.73 4.06
C LEU A 76 -3.12 2.84 4.54
N ALA A 77 -2.15 2.68 3.64
CA ALA A 77 -0.74 2.85 3.95
C ALA A 77 -0.11 3.93 3.08
N THR A 78 0.59 4.87 3.73
CA THR A 78 1.28 5.94 3.02
C THR A 78 2.41 6.52 3.87
N PHE A 79 3.35 7.15 3.18
CA PHE A 79 4.43 7.97 3.74
C PHE A 79 4.34 9.42 3.21
N GLU A 80 3.20 9.78 2.61
CA GLU A 80 3.01 10.96 1.79
C GLU A 80 1.62 11.58 2.03
N ALA A 81 1.55 12.92 1.98
CA ALA A 81 0.40 13.70 2.48
C ALA A 81 -0.78 13.73 1.50
N GLU A 82 -0.55 13.85 0.19
CA GLU A 82 -1.60 13.83 -0.83
C GLU A 82 -2.43 12.55 -0.76
N THR A 83 -1.78 11.41 -0.55
CA THR A 83 -2.45 10.12 -0.37
C THR A 83 -3.48 10.18 0.77
N LEU A 84 -3.16 10.84 1.88
CA LEU A 84 -4.09 11.00 3.01
C LEU A 84 -5.27 11.88 2.62
N PHE A 85 -5.03 13.04 2.00
CA PHE A 85 -6.11 13.92 1.53
C PHE A 85 -7.06 13.22 0.55
N ARG A 86 -6.52 12.38 -0.34
CA ARG A 86 -7.30 11.64 -1.34
C ARG A 86 -8.10 10.49 -0.73
N HIS A 87 -7.50 9.70 0.17
CA HIS A 87 -8.02 8.36 0.50
C HIS A 87 -8.43 8.16 1.96
N ALA A 88 -8.05 9.03 2.91
CA ALA A 88 -8.37 8.81 4.33
C ALA A 88 -9.88 8.72 4.61
N ARG A 89 -10.71 9.37 3.78
CA ARG A 89 -12.17 9.31 3.85
C ARG A 89 -12.77 7.96 3.41
N ALA A 90 -12.06 7.22 2.55
CA ALA A 90 -12.49 5.90 2.09
C ALA A 90 -12.19 4.79 3.12
N VAL A 91 -11.41 5.11 4.16
CA VAL A 91 -11.07 4.16 5.22
C VAL A 91 -12.30 3.89 6.08
N THR A 92 -12.64 2.61 6.25
CA THR A 92 -13.78 2.18 7.06
C THR A 92 -13.59 2.59 8.52
N ASP A 93 -14.69 2.80 9.23
CA ASP A 93 -14.69 3.26 10.63
C ASP A 93 -13.93 2.32 11.57
N ASP A 94 -13.79 1.04 11.21
CA ASP A 94 -13.01 0.03 11.92
C ASP A 94 -11.65 -0.29 11.27
N GLY A 95 -11.28 0.48 10.26
CA GLY A 95 -10.04 0.34 9.51
C GLY A 95 -8.86 1.05 10.17
N ALA A 96 -7.76 1.15 9.43
CA ALA A 96 -6.54 1.79 9.90
C ALA A 96 -5.85 2.65 8.84
N ILE A 97 -5.11 3.65 9.32
CA ILE A 97 -4.25 4.51 8.52
C ILE A 97 -2.82 4.39 9.05
N VAL A 98 -1.92 3.86 8.23
CA VAL A 98 -0.47 3.90 8.41
C VAL A 98 0.05 5.18 7.76
N TYR A 99 0.71 6.05 8.53
CA TYR A 99 1.12 7.37 8.08
C TYR A 99 2.39 7.87 8.76
N ASP A 100 3.03 8.88 8.18
CA ASP A 100 4.16 9.59 8.79
C ASP A 100 3.65 10.70 9.75
N PRO A 101 3.94 10.66 11.06
CA PRO A 101 3.52 11.68 12.01
C PRO A 101 4.10 13.07 11.71
N ALA A 102 5.21 13.17 10.96
CA ALA A 102 5.79 14.45 10.56
C ALA A 102 4.88 15.26 9.60
N LEU A 103 3.93 14.59 8.93
CA LEU A 103 3.03 15.22 7.95
C LEU A 103 1.82 15.93 8.57
N THR A 104 1.61 15.80 9.88
CA THR A 104 0.41 16.30 10.58
C THR A 104 0.14 17.79 10.38
N LYS A 105 1.18 18.61 10.19
CA LYS A 105 1.06 20.06 9.98
C LYS A 105 0.83 20.47 8.53
N THR A 106 0.96 19.55 7.58
CA THR A 106 0.81 19.83 6.14
C THR A 106 -0.65 20.19 5.85
N ARG A 107 -0.85 21.31 5.14
CA ARG A 107 -2.19 21.77 4.73
C ARG A 107 -2.50 21.32 3.32
N LEU A 108 -3.79 21.27 2.99
CA LEU A 108 -4.27 20.96 1.64
C LEU A 108 -3.66 21.91 0.59
N SER A 109 -3.53 23.20 0.92
CA SER A 109 -2.91 24.21 0.05
C SER A 109 -1.43 23.98 -0.25
N ASP A 110 -0.76 23.16 0.55
CA ASP A 110 0.67 22.91 0.43
C ASP A 110 0.95 21.76 -0.58
N ILE A 111 -0.10 21.12 -1.13
CA ILE A 111 0.00 20.01 -2.10
C ILE A 111 -0.29 20.51 -3.52
N PRO A 112 0.73 20.79 -4.35
CA PRO A 112 0.55 21.40 -5.67
C PRO A 112 0.00 20.43 -6.74
N THR A 113 0.12 19.13 -6.51
CA THR A 113 -0.27 18.03 -7.41
C THR A 113 -1.76 17.66 -7.32
N ILE A 114 -2.46 18.11 -6.28
CA ILE A 114 -3.92 17.94 -6.22
C ILE A 114 -4.59 18.84 -7.25
N GLU A 115 -5.45 18.26 -8.09
CA GLU A 115 -6.15 19.02 -9.12
C GLU A 115 -7.12 20.02 -8.50
N LYS A 116 -7.24 21.20 -9.13
CA LYS A 116 -8.08 22.30 -8.65
C LYS A 116 -9.51 21.88 -8.29
N ARG A 117 -10.11 21.00 -9.10
CA ARG A 117 -11.45 20.47 -8.85
C ARG A 117 -11.49 19.66 -7.55
N LEU A 118 -10.56 18.72 -7.39
CA LEU A 118 -10.48 17.90 -6.19
C LEU A 118 -10.14 18.74 -4.94
N ALA A 119 -9.24 19.72 -5.06
CA ALA A 119 -8.93 20.65 -3.97
C ALA A 119 -10.18 21.42 -3.50
N ALA A 120 -11.01 21.89 -4.44
CA ALA A 120 -12.27 22.54 -4.12
C ALA A 120 -13.25 21.59 -3.42
N ASP A 121 -13.44 20.38 -3.94
CA ASP A 121 -14.33 19.36 -3.36
C ASP A 121 -13.89 18.96 -1.95
N LEU A 122 -12.58 18.77 -1.73
CA LEU A 122 -12.00 18.49 -0.43
C LEU A 122 -12.22 19.65 0.54
N LYS A 123 -11.98 20.89 0.12
CA LYS A 123 -12.21 22.07 0.95
C LYS A 123 -13.66 22.20 1.37
N THR A 124 -14.61 22.03 0.44
CA THR A 124 -16.05 22.02 0.74
C THR A 124 -16.42 20.92 1.73
N TYR A 125 -15.85 19.72 1.58
CA TYR A 125 -16.06 18.64 2.52
C TYR A 125 -15.55 18.99 3.93
N LEU A 126 -14.30 19.47 4.03
CA LEU A 126 -13.67 19.81 5.31
C LEU A 126 -14.49 20.88 6.06
N ILE A 127 -14.86 21.97 5.37
CA ILE A 127 -15.70 23.04 5.94
C ILE A 127 -17.07 22.51 6.39
N SER A 128 -17.75 21.72 5.55
CA SER A 128 -19.10 21.23 5.87
C SER A 128 -19.14 20.24 7.04
N HIS A 129 -18.00 19.61 7.38
CA HIS A 129 -17.88 18.68 8.51
C HIS A 129 -17.12 19.29 9.71
N GLY A 130 -16.80 20.58 9.67
CA GLY A 130 -16.06 21.25 10.74
C GLY A 130 -14.64 20.71 10.95
N VAL A 131 -14.02 20.14 9.92
CA VAL A 131 -12.65 19.62 9.94
C VAL A 131 -11.71 20.70 9.38
N GLY A 132 -10.57 20.93 10.03
CA GLY A 132 -9.56 21.85 9.54
C GLY A 132 -8.85 21.37 8.26
N GLU A 133 -8.03 22.24 7.67
CA GLU A 133 -7.37 21.97 6.38
C GLU A 133 -6.01 21.24 6.50
N THR A 134 -5.63 20.75 7.70
CA THR A 134 -4.39 19.98 7.90
C THR A 134 -4.61 18.48 7.87
N ILE A 135 -3.52 17.73 7.63
CA ILE A 135 -3.50 16.28 7.82
C ILE A 135 -3.86 15.90 9.26
N GLY A 136 -3.39 16.64 10.26
CA GLY A 136 -3.73 16.41 11.66
C GLY A 136 -5.24 16.47 11.91
N ASP A 137 -5.92 17.45 11.32
CA ASP A 137 -7.38 17.59 11.41
C ASP A 137 -8.10 16.41 10.75
N LEU A 138 -7.64 16.00 9.56
CA LEU A 138 -8.20 14.86 8.83
C LEU A 138 -8.04 13.55 9.60
N LEU A 139 -6.86 13.32 10.19
CA LEU A 139 -6.58 12.15 11.03
C LEU A 139 -7.39 12.18 12.33
N ALA A 140 -7.58 13.36 12.95
CA ALA A 140 -8.44 13.51 14.11
C ALA A 140 -9.90 13.17 13.78
N ALA A 141 -10.41 13.62 12.64
CA ALA A 141 -11.74 13.27 12.16
C ALA A 141 -11.87 11.76 11.86
N ALA A 142 -10.85 11.14 11.26
CA ALA A 142 -10.82 9.69 11.06
C ALA A 142 -10.85 8.93 12.40
N LYS A 143 -10.04 9.36 13.38
CA LYS A 143 -10.00 8.77 14.72
C LYS A 143 -11.35 8.88 15.45
N GLN A 144 -12.06 10.00 15.29
CA GLN A 144 -13.41 10.17 15.85
C GLN A 144 -14.43 9.17 15.28
N ARG A 145 -14.25 8.74 14.02
CA ARG A 145 -15.07 7.66 13.42
C ARG A 145 -14.73 6.26 13.93
N GLY A 146 -13.60 6.10 14.63
CA GLY A 146 -13.11 4.82 15.13
C GLY A 146 -11.86 4.29 14.41
N VAL A 147 -11.37 5.00 13.39
CA VAL A 147 -10.21 4.55 12.59
C VAL A 147 -8.96 4.48 13.46
N ALA A 148 -8.26 3.35 13.42
CA ALA A 148 -6.99 3.16 14.09
C ALA A 148 -5.89 3.97 13.39
N LEU A 149 -5.20 4.82 14.12
CA LEU A 149 -4.06 5.60 13.61
C LEU A 149 -2.77 4.87 13.95
N VAL A 150 -1.94 4.60 12.93
CA VAL A 150 -0.67 3.89 13.03
C VAL A 150 0.47 4.83 12.60
N PRO A 151 0.98 5.68 13.52
CA PRO A 151 2.08 6.58 13.22
C PRO A 151 3.39 5.80 13.10
N ILE A 152 4.01 5.84 11.92
CA ILE A 152 5.32 5.23 11.67
C ILE A 152 6.33 6.36 11.42
N PRO A 153 7.38 6.52 12.25
CA PRO A 153 8.41 7.52 12.04
C PRO A 153 9.33 7.08 10.90
N PHE A 154 8.87 7.22 9.67
CA PHE A 154 9.54 6.70 8.48
C PHE A 154 10.97 7.21 8.35
N LYS A 155 11.20 8.50 8.59
CA LYS A 155 12.54 9.08 8.54
C LYS A 155 13.50 8.41 9.54
N ASP A 156 13.11 8.28 10.80
CA ASP A 156 13.97 7.69 11.83
C ASP A 156 14.29 6.22 11.52
N LEU A 157 13.33 5.48 10.98
CA LEU A 157 13.56 4.11 10.52
C LEU A 157 14.49 4.05 9.30
N LEU A 158 14.39 4.98 8.36
CA LEU A 158 15.30 5.06 7.22
C LEU A 158 16.73 5.39 7.66
N ASP A 159 16.89 6.33 8.60
CA ASP A 159 18.20 6.72 9.14
C ASP A 159 18.88 5.51 9.84
N GLN A 160 18.13 4.76 10.66
CA GLN A 160 18.63 3.52 11.27
C GLN A 160 19.09 2.48 10.22
N ILE A 161 18.35 2.33 9.11
CA ILE A 161 18.71 1.38 8.05
C ILE A 161 19.91 1.89 7.23
N ALA A 162 20.04 3.20 7.03
CA ALA A 162 21.19 3.79 6.37
C ALA A 162 22.48 3.51 7.17
N ASP A 163 22.42 3.67 8.49
CA ASP A 163 23.53 3.37 9.40
C ASP A 163 23.87 1.88 9.41
N GLU A 164 22.86 1.01 9.57
CA GLU A 164 23.02 -0.45 9.64
C GLU A 164 23.66 -1.04 8.37
N PHE A 165 23.31 -0.50 7.19
CA PHE A 165 23.80 -1.01 5.90
C PHE A 165 24.91 -0.15 5.27
N GLN A 166 25.38 0.88 5.99
CA GLN A 166 26.40 1.83 5.57
C GLN A 166 26.11 2.40 4.16
N ILE A 167 24.99 3.12 4.04
CA ILE A 167 24.51 3.66 2.77
C ILE A 167 24.57 5.19 2.78
N ASP A 168 25.56 5.73 2.07
CA ASP A 168 25.76 7.18 1.97
C ASP A 168 24.79 7.85 0.97
N GLN A 169 24.12 7.06 0.11
CA GLN A 169 23.29 7.59 -0.96
C GLN A 169 21.82 7.69 -0.56
N LEU A 170 21.38 8.91 -0.22
CA LEU A 170 20.00 9.25 0.15
C LEU A 170 18.93 8.78 -0.85
N SER A 171 19.24 8.72 -2.15
CA SER A 171 18.28 8.25 -3.17
C SER A 171 18.07 6.73 -3.18
N LYS A 172 19.01 5.95 -2.64
CA LYS A 172 18.86 4.49 -2.51
C LYS A 172 18.04 4.14 -1.28
N ILE A 173 18.25 4.85 -0.17
CA ILE A 173 17.52 4.62 1.06
C ILE A 173 16.07 5.12 0.95
N SER A 174 15.82 6.24 0.27
CA SER A 174 14.47 6.81 0.17
C SER A 174 13.42 5.86 -0.41
N ARG A 175 13.80 4.91 -1.27
CA ARG A 175 12.88 3.91 -1.84
C ARG A 175 12.46 2.82 -0.84
N VAL A 176 13.24 2.61 0.21
CA VAL A 176 12.94 1.65 1.29
C VAL A 176 11.68 2.08 2.06
N VAL A 177 11.33 3.38 2.02
CA VAL A 177 10.13 3.91 2.69
C VAL A 177 8.85 3.15 2.30
N ASN A 178 8.76 2.74 1.03
CA ASN A 178 7.62 1.95 0.55
C ASN A 178 7.53 0.59 1.26
N MET A 179 8.67 -0.03 1.55
CA MET A 179 8.74 -1.30 2.26
C MET A 179 8.50 -1.15 3.75
N LEU A 180 8.81 0.01 4.34
CA LEU A 180 8.37 0.33 5.69
C LEU A 180 6.83 0.35 5.76
N ALA A 181 6.16 0.98 4.79
CA ALA A 181 4.69 1.06 4.77
C ALA A 181 4.03 -0.32 4.56
N VAL A 182 4.60 -1.16 3.69
CA VAL A 182 4.17 -2.55 3.50
C VAL A 182 4.43 -3.40 4.76
N GLY A 183 5.61 -3.26 5.38
CA GLY A 183 5.96 -3.95 6.62
C GLY A 183 5.00 -3.61 7.76
N ALA A 184 4.76 -2.31 7.98
CA ALA A 184 3.77 -1.83 8.94
C ALA A 184 2.36 -2.38 8.66
N SER A 185 1.96 -2.44 7.39
CA SER A 185 0.66 -3.05 7.00
C SER A 185 0.59 -4.52 7.41
N PHE A 186 1.63 -5.32 7.15
CA PHE A 186 1.66 -6.73 7.55
C PHE A 186 1.72 -6.92 9.06
N GLY A 187 2.43 -6.05 9.78
CA GLY A 187 2.52 -6.08 11.24
C GLY A 187 1.17 -5.83 11.88
N LEU A 188 0.47 -4.81 11.38
CA LEU A 188 -0.90 -4.47 11.78
C LEU A 188 -1.88 -5.63 11.49
N LEU A 189 -1.74 -6.28 10.34
CA LEU A 189 -2.61 -7.39 9.92
C LEU A 189 -2.23 -8.74 10.54
N GLY A 190 -1.15 -8.79 11.33
CA GLY A 190 -0.66 -10.01 11.98
C GLY A 190 -0.22 -11.11 11.00
N PHE A 191 0.13 -10.77 9.76
CA PHE A 191 0.53 -11.76 8.75
C PHE A 191 1.95 -12.27 8.97
N ASP A 192 2.26 -13.46 8.46
CA ASP A 192 3.61 -14.04 8.55
C ASP A 192 4.62 -13.24 7.73
N PHE A 193 5.61 -12.65 8.42
CA PHE A 193 6.68 -11.87 7.79
C PHE A 193 7.49 -12.69 6.77
N ALA A 194 7.58 -14.02 6.94
CA ALA A 194 8.26 -14.89 5.97
C ALA A 194 7.62 -14.81 4.58
N MET A 195 6.30 -14.62 4.48
CA MET A 195 5.58 -14.44 3.22
C MET A 195 6.00 -13.15 2.50
N MET A 196 6.18 -12.07 3.27
CA MET A 196 6.68 -10.80 2.76
C MET A 196 8.12 -10.96 2.25
N ARG A 197 9.00 -11.58 3.04
CA ARG A 197 10.40 -11.78 2.68
C ARG A 197 10.57 -12.61 1.40
N ALA A 198 9.83 -13.71 1.27
CA ALA A 198 9.84 -14.53 0.05
C ALA A 198 9.40 -13.72 -1.18
N SER A 199 8.42 -12.84 -1.02
CA SER A 199 7.91 -11.98 -2.10
C SER A 199 8.87 -10.87 -2.48
N LEU A 200 9.63 -10.33 -1.51
CA LEU A 200 10.74 -9.41 -1.77
C LEU A 200 11.81 -10.06 -2.67
N GLU A 201 12.19 -11.30 -2.36
CA GLU A 201 13.19 -12.05 -3.13
C GLU A 201 12.75 -12.25 -4.59
N GLU A 202 11.47 -12.57 -4.81
CA GLU A 202 10.88 -12.73 -6.14
C GLU A 202 10.83 -11.41 -6.93
N VAL A 203 10.32 -10.33 -6.32
CA VAL A 203 10.14 -9.02 -6.99
C VAL A 203 11.49 -8.38 -7.32
N PHE A 204 12.45 -8.41 -6.40
CA PHE A 204 13.76 -7.78 -6.59
C PHE A 204 14.80 -8.70 -7.26
N ARG A 205 14.38 -9.87 -7.76
CA ARG A 205 15.20 -10.83 -8.52
C ARG A 205 16.54 -11.14 -7.84
N ALA A 206 16.48 -11.44 -6.54
CA ALA A 206 17.64 -11.86 -5.74
C ALA A 206 18.83 -10.88 -5.67
N LYS A 207 18.63 -9.56 -5.82
CA LYS A 207 19.64 -8.56 -5.41
C LYS A 207 19.78 -8.57 -3.87
N ALA A 208 20.55 -9.51 -3.33
CA ALA A 208 20.58 -9.84 -1.90
C ALA A 208 20.73 -8.62 -0.99
N LYS A 209 21.64 -7.68 -1.30
CA LYS A 209 21.80 -6.44 -0.52
C LYS A 209 20.52 -5.59 -0.48
N VAL A 210 19.81 -5.45 -1.62
CA VAL A 210 18.56 -4.70 -1.70
C VAL A 210 17.45 -5.41 -0.94
N VAL A 211 17.34 -6.73 -1.09
CA VAL A 211 16.35 -7.55 -0.38
C VAL A 211 16.56 -7.44 1.13
N ASN A 212 17.78 -7.66 1.63
CA ASN A 212 18.09 -7.64 3.05
C ASN A 212 17.82 -6.27 3.68
N MET A 213 18.22 -5.18 2.99
CA MET A 213 17.94 -3.83 3.46
C MET A 213 16.44 -3.53 3.55
N ASN A 214 15.68 -3.88 2.50
CA ASN A 214 14.23 -3.68 2.50
C ASN A 214 13.52 -4.54 3.55
N ALA A 215 13.97 -5.80 3.73
CA ALA A 215 13.43 -6.70 4.74
C ALA A 215 13.73 -6.18 6.16
N ALA A 216 14.96 -5.72 6.44
CA ALA A 216 15.32 -5.16 7.74
C ALA A 216 14.46 -3.93 8.09
N GLY A 217 14.30 -3.00 7.14
CA GLY A 217 13.41 -1.85 7.32
C GLY A 217 11.96 -2.27 7.55
N ALA A 218 11.44 -3.15 6.69
CA ALA A 218 10.07 -3.64 6.80
C ALA A 218 9.81 -4.35 8.14
N GLN A 219 10.78 -5.12 8.66
CA GLN A 219 10.67 -5.80 9.94
C GLN A 219 10.53 -4.81 11.10
N LYS A 220 11.35 -3.75 11.14
CA LYS A 220 11.23 -2.70 12.18
C LYS A 220 9.85 -2.04 12.14
N ALA A 221 9.34 -1.74 10.95
CA ALA A 221 8.01 -1.15 10.77
C ALA A 221 6.88 -2.14 11.12
N TYR A 222 7.05 -3.42 10.80
CA TYR A 222 6.13 -4.51 11.17
C TYR A 222 5.98 -4.60 12.68
N ASP A 223 7.10 -4.68 13.41
CA ASP A 223 7.11 -4.85 14.87
C ASP A 223 6.48 -3.62 15.56
N LEU A 224 6.83 -2.42 15.08
CA LEU A 224 6.25 -1.18 15.58
C LEU A 224 4.74 -1.12 15.36
N ALA A 225 4.26 -1.34 14.13
CA ALA A 225 2.82 -1.30 13.83
C ALA A 225 2.01 -2.30 14.66
N ARG A 226 2.54 -3.52 14.82
CA ARG A 226 1.93 -4.56 15.65
C ARG A 226 1.85 -4.16 17.13
N SER A 227 2.87 -3.48 17.66
CA SER A 227 2.87 -3.01 19.04
C SER A 227 1.90 -1.83 19.27
N LEU A 228 1.70 -0.97 18.27
CA LEU A 228 0.83 0.19 18.37
C LEU A 228 -0.66 -0.17 18.39
N VAL A 229 -1.04 -1.20 17.62
CA VAL A 229 -2.44 -1.64 17.49
C VAL A 229 -2.51 -3.18 17.52
N PRO A 230 -2.27 -3.82 18.69
CA PRO A 230 -2.16 -5.28 18.79
C PRO A 230 -3.49 -6.01 18.54
N ASP A 231 -4.62 -5.36 18.82
CA ASP A 231 -5.97 -5.92 18.69
C ASP A 231 -6.70 -5.40 17.45
N PHE A 232 -5.97 -5.16 16.36
CA PHE A 232 -6.58 -4.71 15.11
C PHE A 232 -7.60 -5.73 14.57
N ARG A 233 -8.73 -5.23 14.09
CA ARG A 233 -9.92 -6.03 13.75
C ARG A 233 -9.71 -6.93 12.52
N TYR A 234 -8.86 -6.50 11.58
CA TYR A 234 -8.58 -7.24 10.35
C TYR A 234 -7.31 -8.06 10.51
N ARG A 235 -7.35 -9.32 10.08
CA ARG A 235 -6.19 -10.22 10.10
C ARG A 235 -6.01 -10.91 8.76
N LEU A 236 -4.76 -11.22 8.45
CA LEU A 236 -4.41 -12.13 7.38
C LEU A 236 -3.80 -13.40 7.97
N GLU A 237 -4.18 -14.55 7.41
CA GLU A 237 -3.69 -15.87 7.79
C GLU A 237 -3.39 -16.68 6.55
N THR A 238 -2.42 -17.58 6.64
CA THR A 238 -2.10 -18.49 5.53
C THR A 238 -3.17 -19.55 5.38
N VAL A 239 -3.46 -19.92 4.13
CA VAL A 239 -4.44 -20.94 3.77
C VAL A 239 -3.76 -21.97 2.86
N ALA A 240 -4.04 -23.25 3.09
CA ALA A 240 -3.53 -24.31 2.24
C ALA A 240 -3.98 -24.11 0.79
N ARG A 241 -3.01 -24.07 -0.14
CA ARG A 241 -3.28 -24.01 -1.58
C ARG A 241 -3.85 -25.34 -2.05
N LYS A 242 -5.08 -25.30 -2.57
CA LYS A 242 -5.75 -26.49 -3.12
C LYS A 242 -5.26 -26.87 -4.51
N GLU A 243 -4.70 -25.91 -5.25
CA GLU A 243 -4.27 -26.05 -6.63
C GLU A 243 -3.16 -25.04 -6.96
N PRO A 244 -2.35 -25.29 -8.01
CA PRO A 244 -1.47 -24.27 -8.57
C PRO A 244 -2.27 -23.06 -9.08
N ARG A 245 -1.79 -21.85 -8.79
CA ARG A 245 -2.44 -20.60 -9.21
C ARG A 245 -1.46 -19.71 -9.96
N LEU A 246 -1.98 -18.94 -10.90
CA LEU A 246 -1.22 -17.93 -11.65
C LEU A 246 -1.51 -16.54 -11.08
N PHE A 247 -0.47 -15.71 -11.02
CA PHE A 247 -0.57 -14.29 -10.75
C PHE A 247 -0.30 -13.54 -12.06
N LEU A 248 -1.34 -12.94 -12.66
CA LEU A 248 -1.26 -12.35 -13.99
C LEU A 248 -2.04 -11.03 -14.07
N THR A 249 -1.57 -10.14 -14.93
CA THR A 249 -2.37 -9.00 -15.41
C THR A 249 -3.20 -9.39 -16.63
N GLY A 250 -4.20 -8.56 -16.99
CA GLY A 250 -5.00 -8.77 -18.20
C GLY A 250 -4.17 -8.80 -19.49
N SER A 251 -3.14 -7.95 -19.59
CA SER A 251 -2.22 -7.93 -20.73
C SER A 251 -1.38 -9.21 -20.81
N GLN A 252 -0.90 -9.72 -19.67
CA GLN A 252 -0.17 -10.99 -19.62
C GLN A 252 -1.07 -12.18 -20.01
N ALA A 253 -2.29 -12.24 -19.48
CA ALA A 253 -3.26 -13.27 -19.83
C ALA A 253 -3.60 -13.26 -21.33
N THR A 254 -3.80 -12.07 -21.90
CA THR A 254 -4.03 -11.90 -23.35
C THR A 254 -2.84 -12.37 -24.18
N ALA A 255 -1.61 -12.00 -23.78
CA ALA A 255 -0.40 -12.42 -24.47
C ALA A 255 -0.23 -13.95 -24.43
N LEU A 256 -0.43 -14.57 -23.26
CA LEU A 256 -0.38 -16.03 -23.10
C LEU A 256 -1.44 -16.72 -23.96
N GLY A 257 -2.67 -16.21 -23.99
CA GLY A 257 -3.74 -16.74 -24.83
C GLY A 257 -3.41 -16.68 -26.32
N LYS A 258 -2.86 -15.55 -26.80
CA LYS A 258 -2.40 -15.39 -28.20
C LYS A 258 -1.30 -16.38 -28.55
N LEU A 259 -0.29 -16.53 -27.68
CA LEU A 259 0.81 -17.48 -27.88
C LEU A 259 0.31 -18.93 -27.93
N TYR A 260 -0.58 -19.29 -27.00
CA TYR A 260 -1.22 -20.61 -26.95
C TYR A 260 -2.07 -20.89 -28.21
N GLY A 261 -2.79 -19.88 -28.70
CA GLY A 261 -3.56 -19.95 -29.95
C GLY A 261 -2.72 -20.00 -31.24
N GLY A 262 -1.39 -20.12 -31.15
CA GLY A 262 -0.52 -20.31 -32.30
C GLY A 262 -0.08 -19.02 -33.00
N MET A 263 -0.28 -17.84 -32.39
CA MET A 263 0.22 -16.58 -32.95
C MET A 263 1.75 -16.63 -33.13
N ARG A 264 2.22 -16.22 -34.31
CA ARG A 264 3.66 -16.15 -34.66
C ARG A 264 4.14 -14.77 -35.10
N PHE A 265 3.24 -13.82 -35.30
CA PHE A 265 3.57 -12.47 -35.70
C PHE A 265 2.59 -11.47 -35.08
N GLN A 266 3.10 -10.36 -34.53
CA GLN A 266 2.31 -9.28 -33.96
C GLN A 266 3.05 -7.96 -34.24
N THR A 267 2.37 -7.03 -34.90
CA THR A 267 2.80 -5.62 -34.99
C THR A 267 1.96 -4.78 -34.05
N TYR A 268 2.52 -3.67 -33.55
CA TYR A 268 1.79 -2.72 -32.74
C TYR A 268 2.45 -1.34 -32.80
N TYR A 269 1.67 -0.31 -32.49
CA TYR A 269 2.16 1.02 -32.16
C TYR A 269 1.98 1.24 -30.64
N PRO A 270 2.98 1.75 -29.91
CA PRO A 270 2.87 1.93 -28.47
C PRO A 270 1.69 2.82 -28.07
N ILE A 271 0.82 2.28 -27.21
CA ILE A 271 -0.32 2.99 -26.63
C ILE A 271 -0.58 2.43 -25.23
N THR A 272 -0.77 3.30 -24.24
CA THR A 272 -1.07 2.93 -22.85
C THR A 272 -2.45 2.28 -22.74
N PRO A 273 -2.55 1.22 -21.92
CA PRO A 273 -3.58 1.12 -20.91
C PRO A 273 -3.00 1.26 -19.49
#